data_AF-A0A366Y0V6-F1
#
_entry.id   AF-A0A366Y0V6-F1
#
_cell.length_a   1.000
_cell.length_b   1.000
_cell.length_c   1.000
_cell.angle_alpha   90.00
_cell.angle_beta   90.00
_cell.angle_gamma   90.00
#
_symmetry.space_group_name_H-M   'P 1'
#
loop_
_entity.id
_entity.type
_entity.pdbx_description
1 polymer ?
#
loop_
_entity_poly.entity_id
_entity_poly.type
_entity_poly.pdbx_seq_one_letter_code
_entity_poly.pdbx_strand_id
1 'polypeptide(L)' 'MFEKIFFLVIVSLGMLSYDAPKLKQKNRRERIVYGMLMIPVFYLSLIYVMGAAWPTLNDLFDFLFLKPGQKIVEAVKVPM' A
#
# COMPACT_ATOMS: atom_id res chain seq x y z
N MET A 1 6.79 19.51 6.09
CA MET A 1 6.65 18.31 6.97
C MET A 1 5.36 18.35 7.78
N PHE A 2 5.05 19.45 8.46
CA PHE A 2 3.84 19.58 9.30
C PHE A 2 2.52 19.35 8.54
N GLU A 3 2.39 19.91 7.33
CA GLU A 3 1.22 19.70 6.46
C GLU A 3 1.01 18.23 6.09
N LYS A 4 2.11 17.52 5.76
CA LYS A 4 2.07 16.09 5.43
C LYS A 4 1.59 15.25 6.61
N ILE A 5 2.09 15.56 7.81
CA ILE A 5 1.67 14.89 9.05
C ILE A 5 0.20 15.19 9.34
N PHE A 6 -0.21 16.46 9.24
CA PHE A 6 -1.58 16.88 9.47
C PHE A 6 -2.57 16.17 8.53
N PHE A 7 -2.26 16.14 7.23
CA PHE A 7 -3.04 15.40 6.25
C PHE A 7 -3.13 13.90 6.59
N LEU A 8 -2.00 13.29 6.95
CA LEU A 8 -1.94 11.87 7.29
C LEU A 8 -2.76 11.53 8.54
N VAL A 9 -2.74 12.41 9.54
CA VAL A 9 -3.56 12.28 10.75
C VAL A 9 -5.04 12.34 10.41
N ILE A 10 -5.48 13.29 9.57
CA ILE A 10 -6.89 13.41 9.16
C ILE A 10 -7.35 12.14 8.45
N VAL A 11 -6.58 11.68 7.46
CA VAL A 11 -6.94 10.48 6.69
C VAL A 11 -6.94 9.24 7.58
N SER A 12 -5.94 9.08 8.44
CA SER A 12 -5.82 7.95 9.35
C SER A 12 -6.96 7.93 10.38
N LEU A 13 -7.36 9.10 10.91
CA LEU A 13 -8.50 9.21 11.81
C LEU A 13 -9.82 8.88 11.10
N GLY A 14 -9.99 9.34 9.86
CA GLY A 14 -11.17 9.00 9.05
C GLY A 14 -11.29 7.48 8.83
N MET A 15 -10.18 6.85 8.43
CA MET A 15 -10.11 5.40 8.22
C MET A 15 -10.38 4.63 9.53
N LEU A 16 -9.69 4.99 10.62
CA LEU A 16 -9.88 4.34 11.92
C LEU A 16 -11.29 4.53 12.48
N SER A 17 -11.90 5.69 12.33
CA SER A 17 -13.26 5.96 12.83
C SER A 17 -14.30 5.10 12.12
N TYR A 18 -14.10 4.85 10.82
CA TYR A 18 -14.98 3.99 10.03
C TYR A 18 -14.73 2.49 10.28
N ASP A 19 -13.46 2.09 10.37
CA ASP A 19 -13.09 0.68 10.45
C ASP A 19 -13.15 0.12 11.89
N ALA A 20 -12.89 0.94 12.92
CA ALA A 20 -12.90 0.50 14.32
C ALA A 20 -14.21 -0.18 14.77
N PRO A 21 -15.42 0.37 14.52
CA PRO A 21 -16.66 -0.30 14.90
C PRO A 21 -16.88 -1.60 14.14
N LYS A 22 -16.48 -1.65 12.86
CA LYS A 22 -16.60 -2.84 12.03
C LYS A 22 -15.67 -3.94 12.49
N LEU A 23 -14.39 -3.62 12.72
CA LEU A 23 -13.37 -4.54 13.22
C LEU A 23 -13.75 -5.14 14.57
N LYS A 24 -14.39 -4.36 15.46
CA LYS A 24 -14.90 -4.86 16.74
C LYS A 24 -15.94 -5.98 16.58
N GLN A 25 -16.72 -5.97 15.49
CA GLN A 25 -17.73 -6.99 15.22
C GLN A 25 -17.19 -8.21 14.44
N LYS A 26 -15.93 -8.16 13.96
CA LYS A 26 -15.32 -9.23 13.17
C LYS A 26 -14.54 -10.27 13.97
N ASN A 27 -14.39 -11.45 13.37
CA ASN A 27 -13.61 -12.56 13.90
C ASN A 27 -12.11 -12.23 14.05
N ARG A 28 -11.42 -12.91 14.97
CA ARG A 28 -9.99 -12.68 15.27
C ARG A 28 -9.10 -12.81 14.03
N ARG A 29 -9.40 -13.75 13.13
CA ARG A 29 -8.68 -13.93 11.86
C ARG A 29 -8.77 -12.71 10.95
N GLU A 30 -9.97 -12.13 10.79
CA GLU A 30 -10.17 -10.93 9.97
C GLU A 30 -9.41 -9.73 10.55
N ARG A 31 -9.38 -9.59 11.88
CA ARG A 31 -8.57 -8.55 12.54
C ARG A 31 -7.07 -8.72 12.29
N ILE A 32 -6.57 -9.95 12.31
CA ILE A 32 -5.15 -10.24 12.02
C ILE A 32 -4.84 -9.87 10.56
N VAL A 33 -5.68 -10.28 9.61
CA VAL A 33 -5.49 -9.95 8.19
C VAL A 33 -5.54 -8.43 7.96
N TYR A 34 -6.49 -7.74 8.60
CA TYR A 34 -6.54 -6.28 8.55
C TYR A 34 -5.26 -5.65 9.13
N GLY A 35 -4.78 -6.14 10.28
CA GLY A 35 -3.53 -5.69 10.87
C GLY A 35 -2.33 -5.89 9.94
N MET A 36 -2.26 -7.01 9.22
CA MET A 36 -1.23 -7.26 8.21
C MET A 36 -1.33 -6.28 7.05
N LEU A 37 -2.54 -5.92 6.60
CA LEU A 37 -2.75 -4.91 5.55
C LEU A 37 -2.40 -3.49 6.01
N MET A 38 -2.45 -3.21 7.31
CA MET A 38 -2.03 -1.90 7.85
C MET A 38 -0.51 -1.71 7.85
N ILE A 39 0.29 -2.79 7.83
CA ILE A 39 1.76 -2.71 7.78
C ILE A 39 2.26 -1.93 6.55
N PRO A 40 1.88 -2.27 5.30
CA PRO A 40 2.31 -1.51 4.13
C PRO A 40 1.76 -0.08 4.12
N VAL A 41 0.56 0.15 4.65
CA VAL A 41 -0.02 1.51 4.80
C VAL A 41 0.86 2.35 5.73
N PHE A 42 1.29 1.79 6.85
CA PHE A 42 2.17 2.47 7.80
C PHE A 42 3.56 2.74 7.20
N TYR A 43 4.13 1.78 6.47
CA TYR A 43 5.38 1.95 5.74
C TYR A 43 5.34 3.11 4.74
N LEU A 44 4.31 3.14 3.88
CA LEU A 44 4.13 4.22 2.91
C LEU A 44 3.88 5.57 3.58
N SER A 45 3.18 5.57 4.72
CA SER A 45 2.96 6.75 5.54
C SER A 45 4.28 7.36 6.05
N LEU A 46 5.20 6.51 6.52
CA LEU A 46 6.53 6.96 6.96
C LEU A 46 7.34 7.53 5.80
N ILE A 47 7.36 6.84 4.65
CA ILE A 47 8.03 7.33 3.44
C ILE A 47 7.49 8.69 3.02
N TYR A 48 6.16 8.85 3.01
CA TYR A 48 5.50 10.10 2.63
C TYR A 48 5.93 11.27 3.53
N VAL A 49 5.92 11.06 4.85
CA VAL A 49 6.28 12.09 5.84
C VAL A 49 7.78 12.41 5.79
N MET A 50 8.63 11.38 5.75
CA MET A 50 10.09 11.53 5.70
C MET A 50 10.58 12.08 4.36
N GLY A 51 9.76 11.99 3.30
CA GLY A 51 10.19 12.33 1.94
C GLY A 51 11.34 11.44 1.46
N ALA A 52 11.46 10.23 2.01
CA ALA A 52 12.54 9.31 1.70
C ALA A 52 12.31 8.72 0.30
N ALA A 53 13.36 8.62 -0.52
CA ALA A 53 13.31 8.00 -1.84
C ALA A 53 13.38 6.46 -1.74
N TRP A 54 12.64 5.88 -0.79
CA TRP A 54 12.59 4.44 -0.57
C TRP A 54 11.60 3.78 -1.55
N PRO A 55 11.82 2.49 -1.90
CA PRO A 55 10.95 1.78 -2.84
C PRO A 55 9.50 1.78 -2.37
N THR A 56 8.60 2.18 -3.25
CA THR A 56 7.16 2.14 -2.99
C THR A 56 6.59 0.77 -3.31
N LEU A 57 5.33 0.53 -2.92
CA LEU A 57 4.63 -0.67 -3.37
C LEU A 57 4.53 -0.72 -4.90
N ASN A 58 4.37 0.43 -5.57
CA ASN A 58 4.32 0.47 -7.04
C ASN A 58 5.63 -0.07 -7.65
N ASP A 59 6.78 0.33 -7.11
CA ASP A 59 8.07 -0.16 -7.58
C ASP A 59 8.21 -1.69 -7.38
N LEU A 60 7.66 -2.22 -6.28
CA LEU A 60 7.60 -3.66 -6.03
C LEU A 60 6.69 -4.37 -7.04
N PHE A 61 5.50 -3.83 -7.31
CA PHE A 61 4.59 -4.38 -8.33
C PHE A 61 5.21 -4.33 -9.73
N ASP A 62 5.86 -3.24 -10.09
CA ASP A 62 6.54 -3.11 -11.38
C ASP A 62 7.69 -4.12 -11.52
N PHE A 63 8.45 -4.33 -10.45
CA PHE A 63 9.49 -5.34 -10.43
C PHE A 63 8.94 -6.76 -10.60
N LEU A 64 7.86 -7.10 -9.88
CA LEU A 64 7.28 -8.44 -9.88
C LEU A 64 6.46 -8.78 -11.12
N PHE A 65 5.75 -7.80 -11.69
CA PHE A 65 4.74 -8.06 -12.73
C PHE A 65 5.01 -7.33 -14.04
N LEU A 66 5.44 -6.06 -14.01
CA LEU A 66 5.64 -5.27 -15.22
C LEU A 66 6.85 -5.77 -16.03
N LYS A 67 8.00 -5.99 -15.36
CA LYS A 67 9.22 -6.47 -16.04
C LYS A 67 9.04 -7.87 -16.65
N PRO A 68 8.44 -8.85 -15.96
CA PRO A 68 8.13 -10.14 -16.58
C PRO A 68 7.06 -10.04 -17.67
N GLY A 69 6.03 -9.20 -17.47
CA GLY A 69 4.98 -8.98 -18.45
C GLY A 69 5.51 -8.43 -19.78
N GLN A 70 6.44 -7.46 -19.73
CA GLN A 70 7.11 -6.93 -20.91
C GLN A 70 7.86 -8.02 -21.68
N LYS A 71 8.58 -8.90 -20.98
CA LYS A 71 9.29 -10.03 -21.62
C LYS A 71 8.35 -11.01 -22.31
N ILE A 72 7.17 -11.27 -21.72
CA ILE A 72 6.16 -12.13 -22.34
C ILE A 72 5.60 -11.46 -23.59
N VAL A 73 5.27 -10.17 -23.54
CA VAL A 73 4.77 -9.42 -24.70
C VAL A 73 5.82 -9.35 -25.82
N GLU A 74 7.09 -9.12 -25.48
CA GLU A 74 8.20 -9.16 -26.44
C GLU A 74 8.38 -10.55 -27.05
N ALA A 75 8.25 -11.62 -26.27
CA ALA A 75 8.33 -12.99 -26.77
C ALA A 75 7.13 -13.38 -27.65
N VAL A 76 5.95 -12.82 -27.40
CA VAL A 76 4.70 -13.09 -28.16
C VAL A 76 4.58 -12.20 -29.39
N LYS A 77 5.26 -11.04 -29.44
CA LYS A 77 5.43 -10.26 -30.66
C LYS A 77 6.32 -11.02 -31.65
N VAL A 78 5.73 -11.99 -32.33
CA VAL A 78 6.27 -12.60 -33.55
C VAL A 78 6.50 -11.47 -34.57
N PRO A 79 7.68 -11.38 -35.22
CA PRO A 79 7.88 -10.43 -36.30
C PRO A 79 6.85 -10.74 -37.41
N MET A 80 5.96 -9.78 -37.69
CA MET A 80 5.30 -9.71 -39.00
C MET A 80 6.27 -9.12 -40.01
#